data_AF-A0A2V5XP15-F1
#
_entry.id   AF-A0A2V5XP15-F1
#
_cell.length_a   1.000
_cell.length_b   1.000
_cell.length_c   1.000
_cell.angle_alpha   90.00
_cell.angle_beta   90.00
_cell.angle_gamma   90.00
#
_symmetry.space_group_name_H-M   'P 1'
#
loop_
_entity.id
_entity.type
_entity.pdbx_description
1 polymer ?
#
loop_
_entity_poly.entity_id
_entity_poly.type
_entity_poly.pdbx_seq_one_letter_code
_entity_poly.pdbx_strand_id
1 'polypeptide(L)'
;MTEEVISVSEDFYVLSTSSRVDDRVRVLKHGDTFAVFDRFGDIERFGNGRLGVYHQDTRFLSRFTLRVGKHRPLLLSSSIKDDNAILAVDLMNPDFLIADKVVIPHGTVHIFRSKVLWEAILHERIRIHNYGMLPVGLDLVIEFDANFADIFEVRGVDRERRGRRLATEVTPDTVILGYEGL
;
A
#
# COMPACT_ATOMS: atom_id res chain seq x y z
N MET A 1 -43.17 25.34 4.19
CA MET A 1 -42.68 26.38 5.11
C MET A 1 -41.58 25.70 5.90
N THR A 2 -40.30 25.89 5.64
CA THR A 2 -39.58 27.04 5.06
C THR A 2 -38.34 26.52 4.33
N GLU A 3 -38.06 27.06 3.14
CA GLU A 3 -36.80 26.89 2.42
C GLU A 3 -35.68 27.59 3.19
N GLU A 4 -34.47 27.01 3.20
CA GLU A 4 -33.25 27.81 3.23
C GLU A 4 -32.38 27.43 2.04
N VAL A 5 -32.55 28.23 0.99
CA VAL A 5 -31.61 28.39 -0.11
C VAL A 5 -30.37 29.08 0.45
N ILE A 6 -29.21 28.44 0.34
CA ILE A 6 -27.93 29.12 0.44
C ILE A 6 -27.31 29.08 -0.96
N SER A 7 -27.42 30.19 -1.68
CA SER A 7 -26.49 30.51 -2.75
C SER A 7 -25.22 31.06 -2.09
N VAL A 8 -24.05 30.68 -2.63
CA VAL A 8 -22.88 31.57 -2.87
C VAL A 8 -21.66 30.75 -3.33
N SER A 9 -21.04 31.33 -4.38
CA SER A 9 -19.68 31.18 -4.91
C SER A 9 -19.22 29.85 -5.51
N GLU A 10 -19.04 29.90 -6.83
CA GLU A 10 -18.15 29.04 -7.61
C GLU A 10 -16.71 29.17 -7.10
N ASP A 11 -16.31 28.26 -6.22
CA ASP A 11 -14.92 27.85 -6.08
C ASP A 11 -14.93 26.33 -5.97
N PHE A 12 -14.48 25.66 -7.04
CA PHE A 12 -14.31 24.21 -7.06
C PHE A 12 -13.15 23.82 -6.15
N TYR A 13 -13.40 23.83 -4.84
CA TYR A 13 -12.55 23.14 -3.88
C TYR A 13 -12.80 21.65 -4.06
N VAL A 14 -11.97 20.99 -4.88
CA VAL A 14 -11.98 19.53 -5.00
C VAL A 14 -11.40 18.96 -3.71
N LEU A 15 -12.28 18.80 -2.72
CA LEU A 15 -12.07 17.92 -1.59
C LEU A 15 -11.87 16.51 -2.16
N SER A 16 -10.61 16.09 -2.30
CA SER A 16 -10.21 14.80 -2.86
C SER A 16 -10.49 13.65 -1.87
N THR A 17 -11.71 13.59 -1.38
CA THR A 17 -12.20 12.55 -0.48
C THR A 17 -13.61 12.14 -0.90
N SER A 18 -13.75 11.49 -2.06
CA SER A 18 -14.81 10.50 -2.39
C SER A 18 -14.67 10.10 -3.88
N SER A 19 -14.00 8.99 -4.22
CA SER A 19 -14.49 7.61 -4.32
C SER A 19 -15.31 7.27 -5.60
N ARG A 20 -14.85 6.22 -6.32
CA ARG A 20 -15.45 5.47 -7.46
C ARG A 20 -14.88 5.68 -8.89
N VAL A 21 -13.60 5.40 -9.12
CA VAL A 21 -13.09 4.79 -10.39
C VAL A 21 -11.77 4.05 -10.09
N ASP A 22 -11.68 2.77 -10.50
CA ASP A 22 -10.58 1.79 -10.33
C ASP A 22 -10.39 1.13 -8.95
N ASP A 23 -11.30 0.20 -8.63
CA ASP A 23 -11.26 -0.71 -7.47
C ASP A 23 -10.59 -2.07 -7.81
N ARG A 24 -9.83 -2.15 -8.91
CA ARG A 24 -9.20 -3.41 -9.33
C ARG A 24 -7.94 -3.65 -8.52
N VAL A 25 -7.91 -4.77 -7.80
CA VAL A 25 -6.68 -5.30 -7.22
C VAL A 25 -5.62 -5.51 -8.32
N ARG A 26 -4.34 -5.39 -7.94
CA ARG A 26 -3.21 -5.73 -8.80
C ARG A 26 -2.66 -7.08 -8.36
N VAL A 27 -2.55 -8.03 -9.28
CA VAL A 27 -2.13 -9.40 -8.98
C VAL A 27 -0.82 -9.70 -9.70
N LEU A 28 0.16 -10.19 -8.95
CA LEU A 28 1.36 -10.83 -9.49
C LEU A 28 1.31 -12.31 -9.13
N LYS A 29 1.75 -13.20 -10.03
CA LYS A 29 1.80 -14.64 -9.79
C LYS A 29 3.07 -15.24 -10.38
N HIS A 30 3.73 -16.09 -9.60
CA HIS A 30 4.83 -16.92 -10.06
C HIS A 30 4.85 -18.25 -9.30
N GLY A 31 4.78 -19.37 -10.02
CA GLY A 31 4.63 -20.70 -9.42
C GLY A 31 3.41 -20.78 -8.50
N ASP A 32 3.65 -21.25 -7.27
CA ASP A 32 2.66 -21.40 -6.17
C ASP A 32 2.52 -20.12 -5.32
N THR A 33 3.14 -19.02 -5.74
CA THR A 33 3.10 -17.75 -5.02
C THR A 33 2.28 -16.74 -5.82
N PHE A 34 1.40 -16.01 -5.13
CA PHE A 34 0.72 -14.87 -5.72
C PHE A 34 0.62 -13.73 -4.71
N ALA A 35 0.68 -12.51 -5.21
CA ALA A 35 0.58 -11.29 -4.40
C ALA A 35 -0.58 -10.45 -4.91
N VAL A 36 -1.45 -10.03 -3.99
CA VAL A 36 -2.63 -9.22 -4.27
C VAL A 36 -2.46 -7.88 -3.57
N PHE A 37 -2.35 -6.81 -4.36
CA PHE A 37 -2.21 -5.44 -3.91
C PHE A 37 -3.46 -4.63 -4.25
N ASP A 38 -3.65 -3.51 -3.55
CA ASP A 38 -4.51 -2.47 -4.07
C ASP A 38 -3.83 -1.70 -5.22
N ARG A 39 -4.54 -0.71 -5.77
CA ARG A 39 -4.04 0.09 -6.89
C ARG A 39 -2.79 0.91 -6.57
N PHE A 40 -2.46 1.18 -5.32
CA PHE A 40 -1.24 1.93 -4.96
C PHE A 40 -0.04 0.98 -4.78
N GLY A 41 -0.23 -0.32 -4.97
CA GLY A 41 0.78 -1.32 -4.71
C GLY A 41 0.95 -1.62 -3.21
N ASP A 42 -0.05 -1.32 -2.40
CA ASP A 42 -0.04 -1.63 -0.97
C ASP A 42 -0.86 -2.87 -0.64
N ILE A 43 -0.48 -3.52 0.46
CA ILE A 43 -1.30 -4.50 1.18
C ILE A 43 -1.77 -3.80 2.45
N GLU A 44 -2.97 -3.23 2.41
CA GLU A 44 -3.61 -2.61 3.58
C GLU A 44 -4.34 -3.65 4.45
N ARG A 45 -4.45 -3.35 5.75
CA ARG A 45 -5.24 -4.20 6.67
C ARG A 45 -6.75 -4.03 6.47
N PHE A 46 -7.18 -2.88 5.99
CA PHE A 46 -8.58 -2.52 5.82
C PHE A 46 -9.07 -2.85 4.41
N GLY A 47 -10.31 -3.30 4.28
CA GLY A 47 -10.92 -3.69 3.00
C GLY A 47 -11.49 -5.11 3.05
N ASN A 48 -11.57 -5.77 1.89
CA ASN A 48 -12.14 -7.12 1.77
C ASN A 48 -11.28 -8.24 2.38
N GLY A 49 -10.16 -7.90 3.03
CA GLY A 49 -9.28 -8.86 3.70
C GLY A 49 -8.49 -9.79 2.76
N ARG A 50 -8.54 -9.58 1.44
CA ARG A 50 -7.92 -10.47 0.44
C ARG A 50 -6.52 -10.05 0.00
N LEU A 51 -6.11 -8.82 0.34
CA LEU A 51 -4.76 -8.36 0.02
C LEU A 51 -3.72 -9.20 0.79
N GLY A 52 -2.58 -9.41 0.17
CA GLY A 52 -1.48 -10.15 0.79
C GLY A 52 -0.55 -10.85 -0.19
N VAL A 53 0.55 -11.37 0.35
CA VAL A 53 1.41 -12.34 -0.35
C VAL A 53 1.06 -13.73 0.14
N TYR A 54 0.72 -14.60 -0.79
CA TYR A 54 0.28 -15.95 -0.55
C TYR A 54 1.27 -16.93 -1.15
N HIS A 55 1.57 -18.00 -0.42
CA HIS A 55 2.36 -19.12 -0.89
C HIS A 55 1.67 -20.40 -0.41
N GLN A 56 1.40 -21.34 -1.31
CA GLN A 56 0.76 -22.62 -0.97
C GLN A 56 -0.50 -22.42 -0.08
N ASP A 57 -1.44 -21.61 -0.57
CA ASP A 57 -2.72 -21.30 0.09
C ASP A 57 -2.63 -20.62 1.48
N THR A 58 -1.45 -20.18 1.91
CA THR A 58 -1.24 -19.45 3.17
C THR A 58 -0.79 -18.02 2.91
N ARG A 59 -1.39 -17.05 3.59
CA ARG A 59 -0.99 -15.64 3.53
C ARG A 59 0.18 -15.36 4.46
N PHE A 60 1.37 -15.24 3.89
CA PHE A 60 2.61 -14.92 4.59
C PHE A 60 2.75 -13.42 4.90
N LEU A 61 2.21 -12.53 4.06
CA LEU A 61 2.25 -11.09 4.30
C LEU A 61 0.84 -10.51 4.25
N SER A 62 0.38 -9.96 5.37
CA SER A 62 -0.97 -9.41 5.56
C SER A 62 -1.00 -7.88 5.61
N ARG A 63 0.16 -7.23 5.69
CA ARG A 63 0.32 -5.80 5.55
C ARG A 63 1.65 -5.50 4.88
N PHE A 64 1.66 -4.54 3.97
CA PHE A 64 2.85 -4.01 3.31
C PHE A 64 2.50 -2.67 2.65
N THR A 65 2.70 -1.58 3.37
CA THR A 65 2.24 -0.24 2.98
C THR A 65 3.41 0.74 2.92
N LEU A 66 3.40 1.64 1.94
CA LEU A 66 4.32 2.78 1.88
C LEU A 66 3.63 4.07 2.33
N ARG A 67 4.23 4.78 3.28
CA ARG A 67 3.81 6.11 3.74
C ARG A 67 4.91 7.13 3.56
N VAL A 68 4.47 8.38 3.44
CA VAL A 68 5.32 9.56 3.46
C VAL A 68 4.89 10.40 4.66
N GLY A 69 5.73 10.42 5.70
CA GLY A 69 5.34 10.79 7.04
C GLY A 69 4.17 9.91 7.51
N LYS A 70 3.06 10.56 7.87
CA LYS A 70 1.82 9.88 8.30
C LYS A 70 0.83 9.64 7.16
N HIS A 71 1.16 10.09 5.95
CA HIS A 71 0.21 10.13 4.85
C HIS A 71 0.52 9.06 3.82
N ARG A 72 -0.53 8.61 3.15
CA ARG A 72 -0.38 7.83 1.93
C ARG A 72 0.03 8.77 0.79
N PRO A 73 0.96 8.37 -0.09
CA PRO A 73 1.21 9.09 -1.33
C PRO A 73 -0.06 9.22 -2.19
N LEU A 74 -0.11 10.27 -3.00
CA LEU A 74 -1.16 10.47 -3.99
C LEU A 74 -0.85 9.64 -5.24
N LEU A 75 -1.86 8.97 -5.80
CA LEU A 75 -1.72 8.11 -6.96
C LEU A 75 -1.73 8.90 -8.26
N LEU A 76 -0.71 8.68 -9.11
CA LEU A 76 -0.66 9.19 -10.47
C LEU A 76 -1.02 8.11 -11.49
N SER A 77 -0.42 6.92 -11.34
CA SER A 77 -0.61 5.81 -12.27
C SER A 77 -0.42 4.46 -11.57
N SER A 78 -1.09 3.42 -12.06
CA SER A 78 -0.90 2.04 -11.60
C SER A 78 -1.20 1.05 -12.70
N SER A 79 -0.17 0.32 -13.12
CA SER A 79 -0.26 -0.58 -14.27
C SER A 79 0.47 -1.87 -13.99
N ILE A 80 -0.08 -2.96 -14.52
CA ILE A 80 0.61 -4.22 -14.64
C ILE A 80 1.21 -4.25 -16.05
N LYS A 81 2.50 -4.55 -16.15
CA LYS A 81 3.30 -4.56 -17.38
C LYS A 81 3.92 -5.93 -17.58
N ASP A 82 4.46 -6.14 -18.78
CA ASP A 82 5.28 -7.30 -19.15
C ASP A 82 4.59 -8.62 -18.83
N ASP A 83 3.39 -8.84 -19.40
CA ASP A 83 2.58 -10.05 -19.24
C ASP A 83 2.35 -10.47 -17.77
N ASN A 84 1.92 -9.51 -16.95
CA ASN A 84 1.70 -9.70 -15.52
C ASN A 84 2.95 -9.98 -14.66
N ALA A 85 4.15 -9.71 -15.17
CA ALA A 85 5.39 -9.87 -14.41
C ALA A 85 5.71 -8.68 -13.50
N ILE A 86 5.35 -7.45 -13.92
CA ILE A 86 5.76 -6.21 -13.22
C ILE A 86 4.55 -5.37 -12.83
N LEU A 87 4.44 -5.01 -11.55
CA LEU A 87 3.56 -3.95 -11.08
C LEU A 87 4.35 -2.64 -11.03
N ALA A 88 3.94 -1.64 -11.80
CA ALA A 88 4.50 -0.29 -11.79
C ALA A 88 3.48 0.72 -11.27
N VAL A 89 3.86 1.48 -10.25
CA VAL A 89 3.01 2.49 -9.61
C VAL A 89 3.76 3.82 -9.53
N ASP A 90 3.15 4.85 -10.11
CA ASP A 90 3.60 6.24 -9.99
C ASP A 90 2.80 6.95 -8.92
N LEU A 91 3.50 7.55 -7.98
CA LEU A 91 2.95 8.25 -6.83
C LEU A 91 3.61 9.63 -6.71
N MET A 92 2.97 10.53 -5.96
CA MET A 92 3.57 11.79 -5.54
C MET A 92 3.29 12.06 -4.07
N ASN A 93 4.10 12.92 -3.47
CA ASN A 93 3.91 13.37 -2.11
C ASN A 93 2.61 14.22 -1.99
N PRO A 94 1.87 14.13 -0.86
CA PRO A 94 0.82 15.09 -0.54
C PRO A 94 1.42 16.43 -0.06
N ASP A 95 0.56 17.41 0.22
CA ASP A 95 1.00 18.64 0.89
C ASP A 95 1.53 18.33 2.29
N PHE A 96 2.73 18.82 2.61
CA PHE A 96 3.25 18.81 3.98
C PHE A 96 3.14 20.19 4.58
N LEU A 97 2.58 20.25 5.79
CA LEU A 97 2.35 21.49 6.51
C LEU A 97 3.22 21.58 7.77
N ILE A 98 3.74 22.77 8.05
CA ILE A 98 4.33 23.14 9.33
C ILE A 98 3.62 24.42 9.80
N ALA A 99 3.02 24.37 11.00
CA ALA A 99 2.23 25.48 11.55
C ALA A 99 1.21 26.04 10.53
N ASP A 100 0.43 25.13 9.93
CA ASP A 100 -0.61 25.39 8.92
C ASP A 100 -0.13 26.05 7.62
N LYS A 101 1.18 26.11 7.39
CA LYS A 101 1.76 26.57 6.13
C LYS A 101 2.30 25.38 5.35
N VAL A 102 1.95 25.31 4.06
CA VAL A 102 2.51 24.30 3.15
C VAL A 102 4.01 24.56 2.98
N VAL A 103 4.83 23.61 3.42
CA VAL A 103 6.29 23.66 3.30
C VAL A 103 6.80 22.82 2.14
N ILE A 104 6.08 21.75 1.80
CA ILE A 104 6.36 20.93 0.62
C ILE A 104 5.03 20.78 -0.11
N PRO A 105 4.83 21.49 -1.23
CA PRO A 105 3.64 21.33 -2.04
C PRO A 105 3.50 19.89 -2.54
N HIS A 106 2.27 19.42 -2.70
CA HIS A 106 1.99 18.15 -3.33
C HIS A 106 2.58 18.13 -4.75
N GLY A 107 3.03 16.96 -5.21
CA GLY A 107 3.66 16.83 -6.53
C GLY A 107 5.12 17.30 -6.62
N THR A 108 5.70 17.88 -5.56
CA THR A 108 7.12 18.27 -5.52
C THR A 108 8.06 17.05 -5.63
N VAL A 109 7.67 15.93 -5.02
CA VAL A 109 8.43 14.70 -4.98
C VAL A 109 7.64 13.59 -5.66
N HIS A 110 8.23 13.01 -6.70
CA HIS A 110 7.75 11.81 -7.35
C HIS A 110 8.31 10.56 -6.67
N ILE A 111 7.45 9.57 -6.50
CA ILE A 111 7.76 8.28 -5.91
C ILE A 111 7.31 7.21 -6.89
N PHE A 112 8.27 6.47 -7.43
CA PHE A 112 7.99 5.35 -8.32
C PHE A 112 8.24 4.04 -7.59
N ARG A 113 7.29 3.12 -7.69
CA ARG A 113 7.39 1.75 -7.15
C ARG A 113 7.31 0.76 -8.30
N SER A 114 8.26 -0.17 -8.36
CA SER A 114 8.15 -1.37 -9.21
C SER A 114 8.24 -2.62 -8.37
N LYS A 115 7.34 -3.57 -8.57
CA LYS A 115 7.36 -4.87 -7.90
C LYS A 115 7.38 -6.02 -8.90
N VAL A 116 8.10 -7.07 -8.53
CA VAL A 116 8.18 -8.34 -9.27
C VAL A 116 8.04 -9.48 -8.27
N LEU A 117 7.28 -10.51 -8.64
CA LEU A 117 7.20 -11.75 -7.88
C LEU A 117 7.94 -12.84 -8.66
N TRP A 118 8.99 -13.39 -8.06
CA TRP A 118 9.81 -14.42 -8.69
C TRP A 118 10.27 -15.43 -7.63
N GLU A 119 10.18 -16.73 -7.92
CA GLU A 119 10.65 -17.80 -7.03
C GLU A 119 10.27 -17.62 -5.55
N ALA A 120 9.00 -17.34 -5.27
CA ALA A 120 8.46 -17.08 -3.93
C ALA A 120 8.99 -15.83 -3.21
N ILE A 121 9.69 -14.95 -3.92
CA ILE A 121 10.22 -13.68 -3.40
C ILE A 121 9.50 -12.51 -4.08
N LEU A 122 8.95 -11.60 -3.27
CA LEU A 122 8.45 -10.31 -3.73
C LEU A 122 9.59 -9.29 -3.69
N HIS A 123 10.09 -8.91 -4.86
CA HIS A 123 11.05 -7.82 -5.00
C HIS A 123 10.31 -6.49 -5.18
N GLU A 124 10.69 -5.46 -4.41
CA GLU A 124 10.24 -4.09 -4.61
C GLU A 124 11.44 -3.15 -4.78
N ARG A 125 11.34 -2.26 -5.77
CA ARG A 125 12.25 -1.11 -5.93
C ARG A 125 11.45 0.18 -5.82
N ILE A 126 11.90 1.06 -4.93
CA ILE A 126 11.36 2.41 -4.74
C ILE A 126 12.39 3.40 -5.30
N ARG A 127 11.96 4.28 -6.20
CA ARG A 127 12.75 5.40 -6.72
C ARG A 127 12.07 6.70 -6.31
N ILE A 128 12.87 7.68 -5.91
CA ILE A 128 12.38 8.96 -5.41
C ILE A 128 13.09 10.06 -6.17
N HIS A 129 12.32 11.04 -6.62
CA HIS A 129 12.85 12.18 -7.35
C HIS A 129 12.22 13.47 -6.83
N ASN A 130 13.06 14.43 -6.43
CA ASN A 130 12.63 15.76 -6.05
C ASN A 130 12.67 16.66 -7.30
N TYR A 131 11.50 17.10 -7.76
CA TYR A 131 11.35 18.09 -8.84
C TYR A 131 11.33 19.54 -8.31
N GLY A 132 11.37 19.73 -6.99
CA GLY A 132 11.44 21.04 -6.37
C GLY A 132 12.80 21.72 -6.53
N MET A 133 12.81 23.05 -6.37
CA MET A 133 14.01 23.87 -6.44
C MET A 133 14.85 23.85 -5.15
N LEU A 134 14.30 23.30 -4.06
CA LEU A 134 14.92 23.28 -2.74
C LEU A 134 15.06 21.83 -2.23
N PRO A 135 16.05 21.54 -1.37
CA PRO A 135 16.12 20.27 -0.65
C PRO A 135 14.83 20.00 0.14
N VAL A 136 14.37 18.75 0.10
CA VAL A 136 13.17 18.30 0.80
C VAL A 136 13.55 17.23 1.82
N GLY A 137 13.12 17.43 3.07
CA GLY A 137 13.16 16.39 4.11
C GLY A 137 11.91 15.53 4.02
N LEU A 138 12.06 14.21 3.92
CA LEU A 138 10.97 13.28 3.73
C LEU A 138 11.15 12.03 4.60
N ASP A 139 10.16 11.74 5.44
CA ASP A 139 10.11 10.48 6.18
C ASP A 139 9.41 9.42 5.32
N LEU A 140 10.11 8.33 5.01
CA LEU A 140 9.50 7.17 4.36
C LEU A 140 9.27 6.09 5.39
N VAL A 141 8.04 5.61 5.48
CA VAL A 141 7.68 4.56 6.42
C VAL A 141 7.12 3.38 5.64
N ILE A 142 7.74 2.22 5.81
CA ILE A 142 7.22 0.95 5.33
C ILE A 142 6.61 0.23 6.52
N GLU A 143 5.33 -0.08 6.45
CA GLU A 143 4.63 -0.80 7.51
C GLU A 143 4.25 -2.19 7.01
N PHE A 144 4.53 -3.21 7.81
CA PHE A 144 4.30 -4.58 7.39
C PHE A 144 3.87 -5.47 8.56
N ASP A 145 3.21 -6.59 8.24
CA ASP A 145 2.76 -7.57 9.22
C ASP A 145 2.41 -8.89 8.54
N ALA A 146 2.47 -9.97 9.30
CA ALA A 146 2.15 -11.33 8.87
C ALA A 146 1.16 -11.97 9.84
N ASN A 147 0.17 -12.68 9.30
CA ASN A 147 -0.83 -13.40 10.11
C ASN A 147 -0.94 -14.89 9.81
N PHE A 148 -0.23 -15.38 8.79
CA PHE A 148 -0.17 -16.80 8.39
C PHE A 148 -1.56 -17.41 8.22
N ALA A 149 -2.51 -16.60 7.74
CA ALA A 149 -3.89 -17.03 7.56
C ALA A 149 -4.02 -17.87 6.29
N ASP A 150 -4.55 -19.09 6.41
CA ASP A 150 -4.82 -19.91 5.23
C ASP A 150 -6.00 -19.38 4.41
N ILE A 151 -6.19 -19.93 3.20
CA ILE A 151 -7.21 -19.45 2.27
C ILE A 151 -8.64 -19.58 2.78
N PHE A 152 -8.92 -20.52 3.69
CA PHE A 152 -10.22 -20.66 4.33
C PHE A 152 -10.43 -19.59 5.40
N GLU A 153 -9.40 -19.30 6.21
CA GLU A 153 -9.42 -18.19 7.17
C GLU A 153 -9.63 -16.85 6.46
N VAL A 154 -8.95 -16.62 5.33
CA VAL A 154 -9.13 -15.42 4.49
C VAL A 154 -10.54 -15.34 3.90
N ARG A 155 -11.22 -16.47 3.72
CA ARG A 155 -12.62 -16.54 3.28
C ARG A 155 -13.63 -16.48 4.42
N GLY A 156 -13.18 -16.31 5.67
CA GLY A 156 -14.04 -16.15 6.85
C GLY A 156 -14.37 -17.45 7.58
N VAL A 157 -13.63 -18.52 7.33
CA VAL A 157 -13.75 -19.76 8.13
C VAL A 157 -12.86 -19.64 9.36
N ASP A 158 -13.46 -19.70 10.54
CA ASP A 158 -12.70 -19.72 11.79
C ASP A 158 -12.06 -21.10 12.02
N ARG A 159 -10.78 -21.11 12.43
CA ARG A 159 -10.05 -22.33 12.81
C ARG A 159 -10.16 -22.56 14.31
N GLU A 160 -10.45 -23.80 14.70
CA GLU A 160 -10.48 -24.20 16.12
C GLU A 160 -9.13 -24.05 16.83
N ARG A 161 -8.03 -24.25 16.07
CA ARG A 161 -6.66 -24.14 16.57
C ARG A 161 -5.80 -23.40 15.55
N ARG A 162 -4.90 -22.56 16.06
CA ARG A 162 -3.84 -21.92 15.28
C ARG A 162 -2.49 -22.28 15.88
N GLY A 163 -1.47 -22.27 15.04
CA GLY A 163 -0.08 -22.25 15.48
C GLY A 163 0.26 -20.95 16.20
N ARG A 164 1.55 -20.72 16.45
CA ARG A 164 2.02 -19.60 17.28
C ARG A 164 2.94 -18.69 16.47
N ARG A 165 2.67 -17.37 16.53
CA ARG A 165 3.62 -16.36 16.03
C ARG A 165 4.86 -16.37 16.92
N LEU A 166 6.01 -16.45 16.29
CA LEU A 166 7.30 -16.31 16.97
C LEU A 166 7.60 -14.83 17.23
N ALA A 167 8.58 -14.57 18.09
CA ALA A 167 9.08 -13.21 18.30
C ALA A 167 9.60 -12.64 16.98
N THR A 168 9.36 -11.35 16.75
CA THR A 168 9.91 -10.66 15.57
C THR A 168 11.39 -10.42 15.78
N GLU A 169 12.21 -10.88 14.84
CA GLU A 169 13.65 -10.62 14.84
C GLU A 169 13.93 -9.43 13.92
N VAL A 170 14.75 -8.48 14.40
CA VAL A 170 15.07 -7.25 13.68
C VAL A 170 16.59 -7.08 13.67
N THR A 171 17.14 -6.93 12.48
CA THR A 171 18.53 -6.52 12.23
C THR A 171 18.53 -5.16 11.50
N PRO A 172 19.70 -4.55 11.25
CA PRO A 172 19.76 -3.28 10.50
C PRO A 172 19.16 -3.33 9.08
N ASP A 173 19.10 -4.50 8.47
CA ASP A 173 18.72 -4.71 7.07
C ASP A 173 17.63 -5.77 6.86
N THR A 174 17.22 -6.47 7.92
CA THR A 174 16.29 -7.61 7.85
C THR A 174 15.28 -7.59 8.98
N VAL A 175 14.04 -7.96 8.67
CA VAL A 175 13.02 -8.27 9.67
C VAL A 175 12.42 -9.62 9.38
N ILE A 176 12.39 -10.49 10.39
CA ILE A 176 11.85 -11.86 10.29
C ILE A 176 10.57 -11.95 11.10
N LEU A 177 9.48 -12.28 10.42
CA LEU A 177 8.20 -12.60 11.04
C LEU A 177 8.04 -14.13 11.02
N GLY A 178 8.26 -14.77 12.16
CA GLY A 178 8.19 -16.23 12.27
C GLY A 178 6.81 -16.75 12.71
N TYR A 179 6.51 -17.98 12.32
CA TYR A 179 5.31 -18.71 12.75
C TYR A 179 5.61 -20.19 12.85
N GLU A 180 5.20 -20.78 13.97
CA GLU A 180 5.26 -22.21 14.26
C GLU A 180 3.88 -22.81 14.00
N GLY A 181 3.78 -23.72 13.03
CA GLY A 181 2.55 -24.45 12.71
C GLY A 181 2.11 -25.40 13.85
N LEU A 182 0.96 -26.05 13.65
CA LEU A 182 0.43 -27.06 14.57
C LEU A 182 1.14 -28.42 14.42
#